data_AF-A0AAD7FNN3-F1
#
_entry.id   AF-A0AAD7FNN3-F1
#
_cell.length_a   1.000
_cell.length_b   1.000
_cell.length_c   1.000
_cell.angle_alpha   90.00
_cell.angle_beta   90.00
_cell.angle_gamma   90.00
#
_symmetry.space_group_name_H-M   'P 1'
#
loop_
_entity.id
_entity.type
_entity.pdbx_description
1 polymer ?
#
loop_
_entity_poly.entity_id
_entity_poly.type
_entity_poly.pdbx_seq_one_letter_code
_entity_poly.pdbx_strand_id
1 'polypeptide(L)'
;TTMSEIIDLPHTLESGMQVYPGDPTSSCSPAASIAKDGYAVCSLSLGSQTGTHVDAPAHFFANGQTISQLPLAIFMGRAVVVDLTRKSARQVILWDDLLPYAHRMVRGAILQARS
;
A
#
# COMPACT_ATOMS: atom_id res chain seq x y z
N THR A 1 26.06 13.55 -11.47
CA THR A 1 24.65 13.10 -11.42
C THR A 1 24.31 12.84 -9.97
N THR A 2 23.41 13.62 -9.37
CA THR A 2 22.89 13.31 -8.03
C THR A 2 22.16 11.98 -8.12
N MET A 3 22.54 10.98 -7.33
CA MET A 3 21.77 9.75 -7.22
C MET A 3 20.39 10.08 -6.67
N SER A 4 19.35 9.57 -7.32
CA SER A 4 18.02 9.58 -6.74
C SER A 4 17.99 8.55 -5.60
N GLU A 5 17.56 8.99 -4.42
CA GLU A 5 17.32 8.13 -3.28
C GLU A 5 16.01 7.34 -3.46
N ILE A 6 16.01 6.07 -3.07
CA ILE A 6 14.81 5.23 -3.03
C ILE A 6 14.40 5.10 -1.57
N ILE A 7 13.18 5.51 -1.25
CA ILE A 7 12.62 5.44 0.11
C ILE A 7 11.61 4.29 0.17
N ASP A 8 11.83 3.37 1.12
CA ASP A 8 10.93 2.26 1.39
C ASP A 8 9.76 2.73 2.27
N LEU A 9 8.53 2.40 1.87
CA LEU A 9 7.28 2.83 2.51
C LEU A 9 6.42 1.70 3.10
N PRO A 10 6.44 0.47 2.55
CA PRO A 10 5.68 -0.64 3.10
C PRO A 10 6.06 -1.03 4.53
N HIS A 11 5.09 -1.56 5.26
CA HIS A 11 5.35 -2.31 6.47
C HIS A 11 5.79 -3.74 6.15
N THR A 12 6.69 -4.28 6.97
CA THR A 12 7.07 -5.71 6.93
C THR A 12 5.83 -6.59 7.10
N LEU A 13 5.72 -7.63 6.27
CA LEU A 13 4.67 -8.64 6.43
C LEU A 13 5.03 -9.59 7.57
N GLU A 14 4.11 -9.73 8.52
CA GLU A 14 4.28 -10.56 9.72
C GLU A 14 3.07 -11.47 9.92
N SER A 15 3.32 -12.64 10.52
CA SER A 15 2.26 -13.58 10.92
C SER A 15 1.39 -12.96 12.01
N GLY A 16 0.07 -13.01 11.85
CA GLY A 16 -0.87 -12.46 12.84
C GLY A 16 -0.86 -10.93 12.93
N MET A 17 -0.32 -10.22 11.93
CA MET A 17 -0.40 -8.77 11.88
C MET A 17 -1.85 -8.30 11.85
N GLN A 18 -2.07 -7.03 12.20
CA GLN A 18 -3.40 -6.44 12.19
C GLN A 18 -4.05 -6.56 10.81
N VAL A 19 -5.27 -7.09 10.79
CA VAL A 19 -6.17 -7.13 9.63
C VAL A 19 -7.48 -6.44 9.98
N TYR A 20 -8.29 -6.12 8.98
CA TYR A 20 -9.63 -5.59 9.23
C TYR A 20 -10.50 -6.66 9.94
N PRO A 21 -11.37 -6.29 10.90
CA PRO A 21 -12.22 -7.26 11.59
C PRO A 21 -13.08 -8.09 10.62
N GLY A 22 -12.86 -9.40 10.57
CA GLY A 22 -13.56 -10.33 9.69
C GLY A 22 -12.75 -10.81 8.48
N ASP A 23 -11.62 -10.17 8.18
CA ASP A 23 -10.75 -10.56 7.07
C ASP A 23 -9.90 -11.80 7.41
N PRO A 24 -9.40 -12.53 6.39
CA PRO A 24 -8.44 -13.62 6.60
C PRO A 24 -7.19 -13.14 7.33
N THR A 25 -6.73 -13.93 8.31
CA THR A 25 -5.48 -13.66 9.03
C THR A 25 -4.27 -13.97 8.16
N SER A 26 -3.17 -13.24 8.39
CA SER A 26 -1.89 -13.50 7.73
C SER A 26 -1.11 -14.61 8.43
N SER A 27 -0.44 -15.45 7.66
CA SER A 27 0.58 -16.35 8.18
C SER A 27 1.77 -16.50 7.24
N CYS A 28 2.94 -16.61 7.85
CA CYS A 28 4.22 -16.91 7.23
C CYS A 28 4.89 -18.02 8.05
N SER A 29 5.11 -19.18 7.43
CA SER A 29 5.73 -20.33 8.08
C SER A 29 6.76 -21.01 7.17
N PRO A 30 7.85 -21.57 7.73
CA PRO A 30 8.84 -22.28 6.91
C PRO A 30 8.22 -23.48 6.19
N ALA A 31 8.36 -23.53 4.87
CA ALA A 31 8.02 -24.69 4.04
C ALA A 31 9.25 -25.55 3.69
N ALA A 32 10.44 -24.93 3.66
CA ALA A 32 11.73 -25.59 3.50
C ALA A 32 12.81 -24.87 4.32
N SER A 33 13.83 -25.60 4.75
CA SER A 33 14.94 -25.06 5.55
C SER A 33 16.30 -25.45 4.94
N ILE A 34 17.29 -24.56 5.05
CA ILE A 34 18.62 -24.82 4.47
C ILE A 34 19.24 -26.10 5.06
N ALA A 35 19.08 -26.32 6.37
CA ALA A 35 19.66 -27.46 7.06
C ALA A 35 19.12 -28.81 6.57
N LYS A 36 17.84 -28.87 6.17
CA LYS A 36 17.19 -30.11 5.74
C LYS A 36 17.17 -30.27 4.22
N ASP A 37 16.93 -29.17 3.51
CA ASP A 37 16.54 -29.16 2.10
C ASP A 37 17.58 -28.47 1.20
N GLY A 38 18.57 -27.78 1.78
CA GLY A 38 19.60 -27.03 1.04
C GLY A 38 19.16 -25.63 0.58
N TYR A 39 17.92 -25.23 0.86
CA TYR A 39 17.35 -23.90 0.54
C TYR A 39 16.26 -23.50 1.55
N ALA A 40 15.93 -22.21 1.61
CA ALA A 40 14.85 -21.69 2.48
C ALA A 40 13.64 -21.25 1.66
N VAL A 41 12.44 -21.68 2.06
CA VAL A 41 11.16 -21.21 1.50
C VAL A 41 10.17 -21.03 2.64
N CYS A 42 9.37 -19.96 2.57
CA CYS A 42 8.22 -19.77 3.45
C CYS A 42 6.92 -19.99 2.66
N SER A 43 5.96 -20.67 3.30
CA SER A 43 4.56 -20.64 2.90
C SER A 43 3.93 -19.34 3.39
N LEU A 44 3.16 -18.69 2.53
CA LEU A 44 2.44 -17.45 2.84
C LEU A 44 0.95 -17.68 2.62
N SER A 45 0.14 -17.30 3.60
CA SER A 45 -1.31 -17.17 3.47
C SER A 45 -1.70 -15.74 3.83
N LEU A 46 -2.32 -15.03 2.89
CA LEU A 46 -2.64 -13.60 3.01
C LEU A 46 -4.05 -13.33 2.49
N GLY A 47 -4.75 -12.38 3.11
CA GLY A 47 -5.87 -11.70 2.47
C GLY A 47 -5.35 -10.67 1.46
N SER A 48 -6.16 -10.29 0.47
CA SER A 48 -5.74 -9.29 -0.53
C SER A 48 -5.47 -7.91 0.08
N GLN A 49 -6.06 -7.63 1.25
CA GLN A 49 -5.92 -6.38 2.00
C GLN A 49 -4.98 -6.49 3.22
N THR A 50 -4.06 -7.46 3.22
CA THR A 50 -3.07 -7.62 4.29
C THR A 50 -1.92 -6.61 4.15
N GLY A 51 -1.60 -5.89 5.24
CA GLY A 51 -0.43 -5.00 5.30
C GLY A 51 -0.51 -3.80 4.35
N THR A 52 0.63 -3.35 3.83
CA THR A 52 0.67 -2.33 2.76
C THR A 52 0.27 -2.98 1.44
N HIS A 53 -0.88 -2.59 0.90
CA HIS A 53 -1.50 -3.23 -0.26
C HIS A 53 -2.03 -2.20 -1.27
N VAL A 54 -2.64 -2.68 -2.36
CA VAL A 54 -3.23 -1.87 -3.42
C VAL A 54 -4.66 -2.31 -3.69
N ASP A 55 -5.60 -1.37 -3.62
CA ASP A 55 -6.99 -1.59 -3.98
C ASP A 55 -7.22 -1.45 -5.48
N ALA A 56 -7.79 -2.49 -6.09
CA ALA A 56 -8.32 -2.42 -7.45
C ALA A 56 -9.82 -2.07 -7.42
N PRO A 57 -10.40 -1.51 -8.51
CA PRO A 57 -11.83 -1.20 -8.57
C PRO A 57 -12.76 -2.38 -8.23
N ALA A 58 -12.36 -3.61 -8.56
CA ALA A 58 -13.08 -4.83 -8.19
C ALA A 58 -13.31 -5.00 -6.67
N HIS A 59 -12.56 -4.29 -5.82
CA HIS A 59 -12.76 -4.31 -4.37
C HIS A 59 -14.13 -3.74 -3.94
N PHE A 60 -14.68 -2.78 -4.70
CA PHE A 60 -15.96 -2.14 -4.40
C PHE A 60 -17.02 -2.32 -5.50
N PHE A 61 -16.60 -2.61 -6.74
CA PHE A 61 -17.50 -2.69 -7.88
C PHE A 61 -17.54 -4.12 -8.43
N ALA A 62 -18.71 -4.74 -8.49
CA ALA A 62 -18.88 -6.13 -8.93
C ALA A 62 -18.31 -6.40 -10.35
N ASN A 63 -18.37 -5.39 -11.24
CA ASN A 63 -17.79 -5.45 -12.60
C ASN A 63 -16.53 -4.57 -12.71
N GLY A 64 -15.89 -4.25 -11.59
CA GLY A 64 -14.67 -3.46 -11.54
C GLY A 64 -13.48 -4.23 -12.11
N GLN A 65 -12.50 -3.50 -12.62
CA GLN A 65 -11.25 -4.10 -13.08
C GLN A 65 -10.50 -4.73 -11.89
N THR A 66 -9.96 -5.93 -12.07
CA THR A 66 -9.06 -6.58 -11.11
C THR A 66 -7.65 -5.99 -11.24
N ILE A 67 -6.79 -6.24 -10.23
CA ILE A 67 -5.41 -5.75 -10.24
C ILE A 67 -4.63 -6.19 -11.50
N SER A 68 -4.89 -7.40 -12.00
CA SER A 68 -4.24 -7.95 -13.20
C SER A 68 -4.72 -7.34 -14.52
N GLN A 69 -5.83 -6.59 -14.50
CA GLN A 69 -6.39 -5.91 -15.66
C GLN A 69 -5.98 -4.43 -15.74
N LEU A 70 -5.38 -3.88 -14.69
CA LEU A 70 -4.98 -2.49 -14.64
C LEU A 70 -3.66 -2.25 -15.40
N PRO A 71 -3.54 -1.17 -16.18
CA PRO A 71 -2.32 -0.87 -16.92
C PRO A 71 -1.20 -0.44 -15.98
N LEU A 72 0.02 -0.96 -16.18
CA LEU A 72 1.17 -0.69 -15.30
C LEU A 72 1.46 0.82 -15.08
N ALA A 73 1.13 1.65 -16.06
CA ALA A 73 1.36 3.10 -16.01
C ALA A 73 0.66 3.81 -14.83
N ILE A 74 -0.36 3.21 -14.21
CA ILE A 74 -1.03 3.83 -13.04
C ILE A 74 -0.27 3.60 -11.74
N PHE A 75 0.63 2.62 -11.68
CA PHE A 75 1.40 2.29 -10.48
C PHE A 75 2.72 3.08 -10.37
N MET A 76 3.00 3.92 -11.36
CA MET A 76 4.21 4.73 -11.42
C MET A 76 3.83 6.17 -11.74
N GLY A 77 4.23 7.11 -10.89
CA GLY A 77 3.88 8.51 -11.10
C GLY A 77 4.54 9.44 -10.11
N ARG A 78 4.38 10.74 -10.35
CA ARG A 78 4.82 11.77 -9.41
C ARG A 78 3.89 11.75 -8.20
N ALA A 79 4.48 11.61 -7.01
CA ALA A 79 3.75 11.74 -5.76
C ALA A 79 3.73 13.20 -5.29
N VAL A 80 2.58 13.63 -4.76
CA VAL A 80 2.43 14.85 -3.97
C VAL A 80 2.18 14.41 -2.53
N VAL A 81 3.21 14.58 -1.70
CA VAL A 81 3.09 14.35 -0.25
C VAL A 81 2.40 15.56 0.37
N VAL A 82 1.24 15.33 0.96
CA VAL A 82 0.46 16.31 1.73
C VAL A 82 0.72 16.05 3.20
N ASP A 83 1.36 16.99 3.89
CA ASP A 83 1.58 16.90 5.33
C ASP A 83 0.30 17.29 6.09
N LEU A 84 -0.29 16.30 6.75
CA LEU A 84 -1.49 16.38 7.57
C LEU A 84 -1.22 15.96 9.02
N THR A 85 0.04 15.88 9.45
CA THR A 85 0.44 15.50 10.82
C THR A 85 -0.10 16.44 11.90
N ARG A 86 -0.55 17.65 11.50
CA ARG A 86 -1.28 18.59 12.37
C ARG A 86 -2.70 18.15 12.73
N LYS A 87 -3.28 17.20 12.00
CA LYS A 87 -4.65 16.75 12.20
C LYS A 87 -4.70 15.67 13.27
N SER A 88 -5.76 15.66 14.06
CA SER A 88 -5.97 14.62 15.07
C SER A 88 -6.61 13.37 14.46
N ALA A 89 -6.48 12.24 15.16
CA ALA A 89 -7.11 10.99 14.76
C ALA A 89 -8.62 11.18 14.54
N ARG A 90 -9.12 10.69 13.39
CA ARG A 90 -10.53 10.82 12.93
C ARG A 90 -10.97 12.24 12.58
N GLN A 91 -10.07 13.22 12.51
CA GLN A 91 -10.41 14.54 12.00
C GLN A 91 -10.58 14.52 10.48
N VAL A 92 -11.70 15.06 9.99
CA VAL A 92 -12.00 15.12 8.55
C VAL A 92 -10.96 15.98 7.82
N ILE A 93 -10.45 15.47 6.71
CA ILE A 93 -9.60 16.21 5.76
C ILE A 93 -10.50 17.06 4.87
N LEU A 94 -10.31 18.38 4.90
CA LEU A 94 -11.08 19.33 4.11
C LEU A 94 -10.25 19.83 2.92
N TRP A 95 -10.91 20.45 1.94
CA TRP A 95 -10.22 21.04 0.79
C TRP A 95 -9.18 22.10 1.20
N ASP A 96 -9.48 22.89 2.24
CA ASP A 96 -8.54 23.88 2.80
C ASP A 96 -7.23 23.24 3.29
N ASP A 97 -7.26 21.98 3.72
CA ASP A 97 -6.04 21.27 4.10
C ASP A 97 -5.14 20.97 2.89
N LEU A 98 -5.73 20.88 1.70
CA LEU A 98 -5.07 20.52 0.44
C LEU A 98 -4.69 21.73 -0.41
N LEU A 99 -5.34 22.89 -0.19
CA LEU A 99 -5.10 24.13 -0.94
C LEU A 99 -3.62 24.49 -1.13
N PRO A 100 -2.73 24.39 -0.12
CA PRO A 100 -1.30 24.70 -0.30
C PRO A 100 -0.60 23.81 -1.35
N TYR A 101 -1.13 22.61 -1.60
CA TYR A 101 -0.57 21.61 -2.51
C TYR A 101 -1.28 21.57 -3.86
N ALA A 102 -2.41 22.26 -4.02
CA ALA A 102 -3.31 22.14 -5.17
C ALA A 102 -2.59 22.35 -6.52
N HIS A 103 -1.64 23.29 -6.60
CA HIS A 103 -0.85 23.56 -7.80
C HIS A 103 0.02 22.37 -8.27
N ARG A 104 0.26 21.37 -7.41
CA ARG A 104 1.00 20.14 -7.72
C ARG A 104 0.07 18.97 -8.06
N MET A 105 -1.22 19.08 -7.76
CA MET A 105 -2.22 18.04 -7.94
C MET A 105 -2.73 18.03 -9.39
N VAL A 106 -1.89 17.52 -10.29
CA VAL A 106 -2.21 17.38 -11.72
C VAL A 106 -2.77 15.99 -12.02
N ARG A 107 -3.41 15.83 -13.19
CA ARG A 107 -3.90 14.52 -13.66
C ARG A 107 -2.76 13.49 -13.65
N GLY A 108 -3.01 12.34 -13.04
CA GLY A 108 -2.05 11.24 -12.91
C GLY A 108 -1.05 11.38 -11.76
N ALA A 109 -1.11 12.47 -10.97
CA ALA A 109 -0.34 12.56 -9.74
C ALA A 109 -0.92 11.62 -8.67
N ILE A 110 -0.03 10.97 -7.92
CA ILE A 110 -0.38 10.18 -6.74
C ILE A 110 -0.43 11.14 -5.54
N LEU A 111 -1.56 11.23 -4.85
CA LEU A 111 -1.65 12.03 -3.63
C LEU A 111 -1.36 11.15 -2.41
N GLN A 112 -0.28 11.43 -1.69
CA GLN A 112 0.07 10.71 -0.47
C GLN A 112 -0.22 11.59 0.74
N ALA A 113 -1.18 11.18 1.57
CA ALA A 113 -1.45 11.83 2.84
C ALA A 113 -0.47 11.32 3.91
N ARG A 114 0.31 12.22 4.50
CA ARG A 114 1.13 11.94 5.68
C ARG A 114 0.35 12.40 6.92
N SER A 115 -0.19 11.46 7.69
CA SER A 115 -1.00 11.71 8.89
C SER A 115 -0.30 11.22 10.15
#